data_AF-A0A352DLM0-F1
#
_entry.id   AF-A0A352DLM0-F1
#
_cell.length_a   1.000
_cell.length_b   1.000
_cell.length_c   1.000
_cell.angle_alpha   90.00
_cell.angle_beta   90.00
_cell.angle_gamma   90.00
#
_symmetry.space_group_name_H-M   'P 1'
#
loop_
_entity.id
_entity.type
_entity.pdbx_description
1 polymer ?
#
loop_
_entity_poly.entity_id
_entity_poly.type
_entity_poly.pdbx_seq_one_letter_code
_entity_poly.pdbx_strand_id
1 'polypeptide(L)'
;MKRTRKGFTLIELLVVMAIFSILLVGVIRVASPVDNMYKSTSLSEKTYNMSNNIDVYINSKLEYAEGCWVYTSDKLANGGSNDDLLAVVNEYKDHFYKYAVVYNAAAGAPTVAKGNIYIMRLVNNDANGSGIDPGQITLRKIDFTAETESAVNPVSALPAEETQLNPTYFTGSDAQYNIAYALGKSNVIKASTSLDSLYSFNALRADYLDGNKGISSFRDLAVTVGIEKKPNSTETANGVTQFMSNTNDPSNVHNFRAFKSPNSISVIGIPLMNIGFTNGKASPHYYNMPSPTPGGTSTIKISDGKQLVAPTAYKDTNTSTDMNFENDIYFIFSYADELHS
;
A
#
# COMPACT_ATOMS: atom_id res chain seq x y z
N MET A 1 68.89 27.00 40.80
CA MET A 1 67.99 26.00 40.19
C MET A 1 67.81 26.31 38.71
N LYS A 2 68.53 25.65 37.80
CA LYS A 2 68.34 25.82 36.34
C LYS A 2 67.56 24.64 35.80
N ARG A 3 66.30 24.85 35.40
CA ARG A 3 65.48 23.90 34.64
C ARG A 3 65.97 23.90 33.19
N THR A 4 66.64 22.85 32.77
CA THR A 4 66.97 22.58 31.36
C THR A 4 65.73 22.06 30.65
N ARG A 5 65.07 22.90 29.85
CA ARG A 5 64.13 22.41 28.83
C ARG A 5 64.98 21.78 27.73
N LYS A 6 65.02 20.45 27.68
CA LYS A 6 65.61 19.70 26.57
C LYS A 6 64.77 20.01 25.33
N GLY A 7 65.36 20.76 24.40
CA GLY A 7 64.74 20.99 23.09
C GLY A 7 64.59 19.64 22.41
N PHE A 8 63.35 19.29 22.05
CA PHE A 8 63.05 18.09 21.30
C PHE A 8 63.89 18.10 20.02
N THR A 9 64.67 17.05 19.79
CA THR A 9 65.53 17.01 18.61
C THR A 9 64.67 16.80 17.36
N LEU A 10 65.02 17.45 16.25
CA LEU A 10 64.23 17.43 15.01
C LEU A 10 63.97 16.01 14.48
N ILE A 11 64.94 15.11 14.70
CA ILE A 11 64.84 13.69 14.32
C ILE A 11 63.73 12.96 15.11
N GLU A 12 63.56 13.32 16.38
CA GLU A 12 62.59 12.70 17.29
C GLU A 12 61.17 13.09 16.89
N LEU A 13 60.97 14.34 16.44
CA LEU A 13 59.70 14.81 15.88
C LEU A 13 59.35 14.11 14.56
N LEU A 14 60.35 13.88 13.70
CA LEU A 14 60.17 13.19 12.41
C LEU A 14 59.76 11.73 12.62
N VAL A 15 60.40 11.03 13.56
CA VAL A 15 60.06 9.64 13.90
C VAL A 15 58.63 9.54 14.45
N VAL A 16 58.24 10.46 15.35
CA VAL A 16 56.87 10.48 15.91
C VAL A 16 55.83 10.75 14.82
N MET A 17 56.08 11.70 13.92
CA MET A 17 55.20 12.00 12.78
C MET A 17 55.06 10.82 11.82
N ALA A 18 56.15 10.10 11.54
CA ALA A 18 56.14 8.92 10.68
C ALA A 18 55.31 7.77 11.30
N ILE A 19 55.50 7.50 12.59
CA ILE A 19 54.73 6.47 13.31
C ILE A 19 53.24 6.85 13.38
N PHE A 20 52.93 8.11 13.71
CA PHE A 20 51.54 8.59 13.73
C PHE A 20 50.87 8.48 12.35
N SER A 21 51.60 8.77 11.27
CA SER A 21 51.06 8.69 9.91
C SER A 21 50.71 7.25 9.52
N ILE A 22 51.57 6.29 9.85
CA ILE A 22 51.32 4.86 9.59
C ILE A 22 50.13 4.35 10.41
N LEU A 23 50.05 4.75 11.69
CA LEU A 23 48.92 4.40 12.56
C LEU A 23 47.60 5.00 12.06
N LEU A 24 47.60 6.25 11.59
CA LEU A 24 46.42 6.91 11.05
C LEU A 24 45.90 6.19 9.80
N VAL A 25 46.80 5.77 8.90
CA VAL A 25 46.43 4.97 7.71
C VAL A 25 45.83 3.62 8.10
N GLY A 26 46.36 2.99 9.14
CA GLY A 26 45.79 1.75 9.70
C GLY A 26 44.36 1.96 10.23
N VAL A 27 44.13 3.03 10.99
CA VAL A 27 42.80 3.37 11.54
C VAL A 27 41.81 3.69 10.43
N ILE A 28 42.19 4.47 9.40
CA ILE A 28 41.30 4.82 8.28
C ILE A 28 40.84 3.57 7.52
N ARG A 29 41.74 2.58 7.33
CA ARG A 29 41.42 1.31 6.66
C ARG A 29 40.45 0.44 7.45
N VAL A 30 40.43 0.54 8.78
CA VAL A 30 39.48 -0.18 9.65
C VAL A 30 38.18 0.60 9.84
N ALA A 31 38.24 1.94 9.89
CA ALA A 31 37.06 2.78 10.09
C ALA A 31 36.13 2.79 8.88
N SER A 32 36.68 2.80 7.65
CA SER A 32 35.88 2.84 6.43
C SER A 32 34.89 1.66 6.26
N PRO A 33 35.27 0.38 6.43
CA PRO A 33 34.31 -0.72 6.35
C PRO A 33 33.30 -0.70 7.49
N VAL A 34 33.68 -0.24 8.68
CA VAL A 34 32.79 -0.11 9.84
C VAL A 34 31.72 0.96 9.60
N ASP A 35 32.11 2.13 9.07
CA ASP A 35 31.18 3.20 8.72
C ASP A 35 30.19 2.75 7.62
N ASN A 36 30.68 2.00 6.63
CA ASN A 36 29.82 1.45 5.57
C ASN A 36 28.85 0.39 6.12
N MET A 37 29.29 -0.44 7.08
CA MET A 37 28.44 -1.40 7.76
C MET A 37 27.37 -0.69 8.58
N TYR A 38 27.72 0.30 9.39
CA TYR A 38 26.76 1.10 10.16
C TYR A 38 25.72 1.80 9.28
N LYS A 39 26.16 2.42 8.18
CA LYS A 39 25.25 3.07 7.23
C LYS A 39 24.29 2.07 6.58
N SER A 40 24.78 0.89 6.22
CA SER A 40 23.97 -0.17 5.60
C SER A 40 22.97 -0.78 6.60
N THR A 41 23.39 -1.02 7.84
CA THR A 41 22.52 -1.51 8.91
C THR A 41 21.45 -0.49 9.26
N SER A 42 21.83 0.78 9.47
CA SER A 42 20.86 1.84 9.78
C SER A 42 19.84 2.03 8.66
N LEU A 43 20.27 1.93 7.41
CA LEU A 43 19.37 2.03 6.26
C LEU A 43 18.43 0.82 6.18
N SER A 44 18.94 -0.39 6.45
CA SER A 44 18.12 -1.60 6.50
C SER A 44 17.08 -1.55 7.62
N GLU A 45 17.44 -1.08 8.82
CA GLU A 45 16.50 -0.92 9.93
C GLU A 45 15.37 0.06 9.58
N LYS A 46 15.71 1.18 8.92
CA LYS A 46 14.71 2.16 8.48
C LYS A 46 13.75 1.57 7.44
N THR A 47 14.24 0.85 6.43
CA THR A 47 13.38 0.22 5.42
C THR A 47 12.49 -0.89 6.01
N TYR A 48 12.99 -1.68 6.96
CA TYR A 48 12.18 -2.66 7.69
C TYR A 48 11.09 -1.99 8.54
N ASN A 49 11.43 -0.96 9.30
CA ASN A 49 10.46 -0.23 10.12
C ASN A 49 9.36 0.41 9.26
N MET A 50 9.72 0.97 8.11
CA MET A 50 8.74 1.53 7.16
C MET A 50 7.82 0.46 6.59
N SER A 51 8.37 -0.68 6.17
CA SER A 51 7.58 -1.81 5.70
C SER A 51 6.60 -2.30 6.77
N ASN A 52 7.06 -2.39 8.03
CA ASN A 52 6.21 -2.82 9.14
C ASN A 52 5.10 -1.80 9.43
N ASN A 53 5.38 -0.50 9.34
CA ASN A 53 4.36 0.53 9.53
C ASN A 53 3.29 0.48 8.43
N ILE A 54 3.69 0.22 7.17
CA ILE A 54 2.76 0.03 6.05
C ILE A 54 1.90 -1.22 6.26
N ASP A 55 2.52 -2.34 6.65
CA ASP A 55 1.82 -3.60 6.96
C ASP A 55 0.75 -3.42 8.04
N VAL A 56 1.16 -2.86 9.19
CA VAL A 56 0.24 -2.57 10.30
C VAL A 56 -0.88 -1.62 9.85
N TYR A 57 -0.56 -0.60 9.05
CA TYR A 57 -1.56 0.36 8.58
C TYR A 57 -2.62 -0.31 7.69
N ILE A 58 -2.20 -1.03 6.65
CA ILE A 58 -3.11 -1.68 5.69
C ILE A 58 -3.98 -2.71 6.42
N ASN A 59 -3.38 -3.55 7.27
CA ASN A 59 -4.13 -4.54 8.04
C ASN A 59 -5.13 -3.90 8.99
N SER A 60 -4.71 -2.88 9.75
CA SER A 60 -5.60 -2.21 10.72
C SER A 60 -6.84 -1.58 10.07
N LYS A 61 -6.76 -1.20 8.78
CA LYS A 61 -7.89 -0.64 8.03
C LYS A 61 -8.76 -1.69 7.34
N LEU A 62 -8.19 -2.82 6.93
CA LEU A 62 -8.93 -3.80 6.13
C LEU A 62 -9.40 -5.03 6.93
N GLU A 63 -8.83 -5.29 8.10
CA GLU A 63 -9.09 -6.50 8.90
C GLU A 63 -10.59 -6.67 9.23
N TYR A 64 -11.23 -5.57 9.63
CA TYR A 64 -12.63 -5.54 10.06
C TYR A 64 -13.59 -4.98 9.01
N ALA A 65 -13.12 -4.74 7.78
CA ALA A 65 -13.99 -4.30 6.68
C ALA A 65 -15.08 -5.36 6.43
N GLU A 66 -16.34 -4.92 6.31
CA GLU A 66 -17.47 -5.84 6.04
C GLU A 66 -17.71 -6.07 4.55
N GLY A 67 -17.38 -5.07 3.74
CA GLY A 67 -17.30 -5.18 2.29
C GLY A 67 -15.99 -4.59 1.83
N CYS A 68 -15.30 -5.25 0.90
CA CYS A 68 -14.05 -4.76 0.32
C CYS A 68 -14.02 -5.07 -1.16
N TRP A 69 -13.96 -4.03 -1.99
CA TRP A 69 -13.73 -4.15 -3.42
C TRP A 69 -12.33 -3.64 -3.74
N VAL A 70 -11.60 -4.41 -4.54
CA VAL A 70 -10.23 -4.10 -4.94
C VAL A 70 -10.24 -3.74 -6.42
N TYR A 71 -9.52 -2.68 -6.77
CA TYR A 71 -9.35 -2.20 -8.14
C TYR A 71 -7.89 -1.84 -8.39
N THR A 72 -7.48 -1.92 -9.66
CA THR A 72 -6.19 -1.40 -10.11
C THR A 72 -6.41 -0.35 -11.19
N SER A 73 -5.53 0.65 -11.27
CA SER A 73 -5.69 1.79 -12.19
C SER A 73 -5.84 1.36 -13.66
N ASP A 74 -5.16 0.30 -14.11
CA ASP A 74 -5.23 -0.21 -15.48
C ASP A 74 -6.58 -0.80 -15.88
N LYS A 75 -7.41 -1.18 -14.91
CA LYS A 75 -8.75 -1.74 -15.13
C LYS A 75 -9.86 -0.73 -14.91
N LEU A 76 -9.53 0.49 -14.50
CA LEU A 76 -10.45 1.61 -14.40
C LEU A 76 -10.45 2.40 -15.72
N ALA A 77 -11.62 2.90 -16.13
CA ALA A 77 -11.83 3.44 -17.47
C ALA A 77 -10.89 4.60 -17.82
N ASN A 78 -10.56 5.45 -16.85
CA ASN A 78 -9.69 6.62 -16.96
C ASN A 78 -8.55 6.56 -15.93
N GLY A 79 -8.01 5.37 -15.63
CA GLY A 79 -6.83 5.25 -14.78
C GLY A 79 -7.08 5.49 -13.29
N GLY A 80 -8.35 5.52 -12.84
CA GLY A 80 -8.70 5.89 -11.47
C GLY A 80 -8.86 7.39 -11.26
N SER A 81 -9.40 8.08 -12.27
CA SER A 81 -9.82 9.47 -12.13
C SER A 81 -10.89 9.62 -11.04
N ASN A 82 -11.12 10.85 -10.57
CA ASN A 82 -12.19 11.10 -9.59
C ASN A 82 -13.57 10.68 -10.11
N ASP A 83 -13.81 10.78 -11.43
CA ASP A 83 -15.08 10.39 -12.04
C ASP A 83 -15.26 8.86 -12.02
N ASP A 84 -14.19 8.11 -12.29
CA ASP A 84 -14.20 6.65 -12.18
C ASP A 84 -14.48 6.22 -10.73
N LEU A 85 -13.76 6.81 -9.78
CA LEU A 85 -13.91 6.51 -8.36
C LEU A 85 -15.32 6.86 -7.87
N LEU A 86 -15.90 7.96 -8.35
CA LEU A 86 -17.27 8.35 -8.00
C LEU A 86 -18.30 7.35 -8.55
N ALA A 87 -18.10 6.87 -9.78
CA ALA A 87 -18.95 5.83 -10.36
C ALA A 87 -18.86 4.53 -9.55
N VAL A 88 -17.65 4.11 -9.18
CA VAL A 88 -17.44 2.88 -8.39
C VAL A 88 -18.00 3.02 -6.98
N VAL A 89 -17.87 4.18 -6.33
CA VAL A 89 -18.46 4.42 -5.00
C VAL A 89 -19.97 4.34 -5.06
N ASN A 90 -20.60 4.92 -6.08
CA ASN A 90 -22.05 4.83 -6.25
C ASN A 90 -22.48 3.39 -6.55
N GLU A 91 -21.72 2.64 -7.36
CA GLU A 91 -21.96 1.21 -7.57
C GLU A 91 -21.86 0.41 -6.26
N TYR A 92 -20.81 0.67 -5.47
CA TYR A 92 -20.58 0.04 -4.16
C TYR A 92 -21.72 0.36 -3.19
N LYS A 93 -22.11 1.64 -3.09
CA LYS A 93 -23.21 2.11 -2.24
C LYS A 93 -24.52 1.42 -2.63
N ASP A 94 -24.82 1.33 -3.92
CA ASP A 94 -26.03 0.67 -4.40
C ASP A 94 -25.99 -0.84 -4.18
N HIS A 95 -24.81 -1.45 -4.27
CA HIS A 95 -24.64 -2.88 -4.04
C HIS A 95 -24.89 -3.28 -2.59
N PHE A 96 -24.41 -2.48 -1.63
CA PHE A 96 -24.45 -2.84 -0.21
C PHE A 96 -25.56 -2.13 0.59
N TYR A 97 -25.95 -0.91 0.21
CA TYR A 97 -26.76 -0.03 1.06
C TYR A 97 -28.04 0.50 0.41
N LYS A 98 -28.39 0.03 -0.78
CA LYS A 98 -29.64 0.44 -1.43
C LYS A 98 -30.85 0.02 -0.60
N TYR A 99 -31.72 0.99 -0.28
CA TYR A 99 -32.90 0.79 0.59
C TYR A 99 -32.57 0.34 2.01
N ALA A 100 -31.33 0.52 2.48
CA ALA A 100 -30.96 0.25 3.85
C ALA A 100 -31.63 1.27 4.79
N VAL A 101 -32.19 0.78 5.90
CA VAL A 101 -32.79 1.60 6.95
C VAL A 101 -32.20 1.23 8.31
N VAL A 102 -32.16 2.20 9.21
CA VAL A 102 -31.78 2.03 10.61
C VAL A 102 -32.93 2.52 11.48
N TYR A 103 -33.19 1.85 12.60
CA TYR A 103 -34.21 2.30 13.54
C TYR A 103 -33.72 3.54 14.30
N ASN A 104 -34.44 4.66 14.17
CA ASN A 104 -34.14 5.87 14.90
C ASN A 104 -34.98 5.92 16.18
N ALA A 105 -34.35 5.68 17.33
CA ALA A 105 -35.03 5.70 18.62
C ALA A 105 -35.61 7.08 19.00
N ALA A 106 -35.00 8.17 18.52
CA ALA A 106 -35.49 9.53 18.78
C ALA A 106 -36.72 9.88 17.92
N ALA A 107 -36.79 9.38 16.68
CA ALA A 107 -37.93 9.56 15.79
C ALA A 107 -39.04 8.52 16.01
N GLY A 108 -38.75 7.42 16.73
CA GLY A 108 -39.68 6.30 16.93
C GLY A 108 -40.06 5.58 15.64
N ALA A 109 -39.26 5.71 14.58
CA ALA A 109 -39.54 5.22 13.24
C ALA A 109 -38.25 4.80 12.51
N PRO A 110 -38.32 3.88 11.53
CA PRO A 110 -37.18 3.58 10.67
C PRO A 110 -36.84 4.79 9.79
N THR A 111 -35.56 5.12 9.72
CA THR A 111 -35.02 6.17 8.84
C THR A 111 -34.00 5.58 7.88
N VAL A 112 -33.73 6.27 6.77
CA VAL A 112 -32.69 5.86 5.83
C VAL A 112 -31.34 5.73 6.53
N ALA A 113 -30.59 4.68 6.20
CA ALA A 113 -29.26 4.48 6.75
C ALA A 113 -28.30 5.55 6.23
N LYS A 114 -27.48 6.08 7.12
CA LYS A 114 -26.29 6.88 6.80
C LYS A 114 -25.07 6.12 7.26
N GLY A 115 -23.95 6.34 6.59
CA GLY A 115 -22.70 5.68 6.94
C GLY A 115 -21.54 6.24 6.13
N ASN A 116 -20.40 5.56 6.21
CA ASN A 116 -19.18 5.99 5.56
C ASN A 116 -18.65 4.89 4.64
N ILE A 117 -18.15 5.31 3.48
CA ILE A 117 -17.38 4.48 2.55
C ILE A 117 -15.96 5.04 2.52
N TYR A 118 -14.98 4.17 2.59
CA TYR A 118 -13.57 4.51 2.56
C TYR A 118 -12.97 4.11 1.22
N ILE A 119 -12.16 5.00 0.64
CA ILE A 119 -11.28 4.68 -0.47
C ILE A 119 -9.85 4.80 0.05
N MET A 120 -9.14 3.68 0.12
CA MET A 120 -7.70 3.67 0.35
C MET A 120 -6.99 3.46 -0.98
N ARG A 121 -6.09 4.37 -1.33
CA ARG A 121 -5.25 4.27 -2.53
C ARG A 121 -3.81 4.04 -2.10
N LEU A 122 -3.20 2.99 -2.64
CA LEU A 122 -1.76 2.79 -2.62
C LEU A 122 -1.21 3.46 -3.88
N VAL A 123 -0.50 4.56 -3.70
CA VAL A 123 -0.01 5.41 -4.79
C VAL A 123 1.30 4.85 -5.31
N ASN A 124 1.31 4.42 -6.56
CA ASN A 124 2.51 4.01 -7.29
C ASN A 124 2.93 5.05 -8.32
N ASN A 125 1.96 5.71 -8.94
CA ASN A 125 2.19 6.77 -9.92
C ASN A 125 1.54 8.07 -9.47
N ASP A 126 2.25 9.20 -9.67
CA ASP A 126 1.62 10.53 -9.64
C ASP A 126 0.85 10.77 -10.95
N ALA A 127 -0.04 9.85 -11.30
CA ALA A 127 -0.74 9.83 -12.58
C ALA A 127 -1.64 11.06 -12.81
N ASN A 128 -1.93 11.82 -11.74
CA ASN A 128 -2.93 12.89 -11.76
C ASN A 128 -2.35 14.29 -11.46
N GLY A 129 -1.03 14.47 -11.38
CA GLY A 129 -0.42 15.76 -10.99
C GLY A 129 -0.92 16.23 -9.63
N SER A 130 -1.20 15.27 -8.75
CA SER A 130 -1.86 15.47 -7.47
C SER A 130 -0.96 16.13 -6.43
N GLY A 131 0.35 16.20 -6.72
CA GLY A 131 1.36 16.64 -5.77
C GLY A 131 1.58 15.64 -4.63
N ILE A 132 1.06 14.42 -4.77
CA ILE A 132 1.21 13.34 -3.80
C ILE A 132 2.41 12.51 -4.22
N ASP A 133 3.36 12.34 -3.29
CA ASP A 133 4.56 11.54 -3.54
C ASP A 133 4.20 10.08 -3.90
N PRO A 134 4.79 9.52 -4.97
CA PRO A 134 4.72 8.08 -5.23
C PRO A 134 5.20 7.28 -4.02
N GLY A 135 4.46 6.22 -3.70
CA GLY A 135 4.69 5.41 -2.51
C GLY A 135 3.86 5.82 -1.30
N GLN A 136 3.10 6.92 -1.36
CA GLN A 136 2.18 7.34 -0.31
C GLN A 136 0.95 6.42 -0.24
N ILE A 137 0.33 6.35 0.94
CA ILE A 137 -1.01 5.79 1.11
C ILE A 137 -1.96 6.96 1.35
N THR A 138 -3.04 7.03 0.58
CA THR A 138 -4.08 8.03 0.80
C THR A 138 -5.40 7.38 1.18
N LEU A 139 -6.17 8.10 2.00
CA LEU A 139 -7.49 7.70 2.44
C LEU A 139 -8.48 8.81 2.13
N ARG A 140 -9.65 8.44 1.61
CA ARG A 140 -10.82 9.32 1.52
C ARG A 140 -11.94 8.69 2.32
N LYS A 141 -12.57 9.48 3.19
CA LYS A 141 -13.79 9.11 3.91
C LYS A 141 -14.98 9.78 3.24
N ILE A 142 -15.93 9.01 2.76
CA ILE A 142 -17.11 9.49 2.02
C ILE A 142 -18.35 9.17 2.83
N ASP A 143 -19.02 10.22 3.30
CA ASP A 143 -20.30 10.06 3.95
C ASP A 143 -21.38 9.80 2.88
N PHE A 144 -22.24 8.81 3.10
CA PHE A 144 -23.35 8.51 2.21
C PHE A 144 -24.68 8.46 2.96
N THR A 145 -25.76 8.67 2.21
CA THR A 145 -27.12 8.40 2.66
C THR A 145 -27.73 7.38 1.72
N ALA A 146 -28.32 6.32 2.28
CA ALA A 146 -28.99 5.28 1.52
C ALA A 146 -30.15 5.85 0.67
N GLU A 147 -30.41 5.18 -0.44
CA GLU A 147 -31.48 5.57 -1.35
C GLU A 147 -32.84 5.07 -0.88
N THR A 148 -33.89 5.76 -1.32
CA THR A 148 -35.28 5.30 -1.17
C THR A 148 -35.90 5.10 -2.54
N GLU A 149 -37.04 4.42 -2.62
CA GLU A 149 -37.77 4.29 -3.89
C GLU A 149 -38.13 5.65 -4.54
N SER A 150 -38.23 6.71 -3.74
CA SER A 150 -38.64 8.05 -4.20
C SER A 150 -37.47 9.04 -4.33
N ALA A 151 -36.28 8.72 -3.85
CA ALA A 151 -35.11 9.61 -3.87
C ALA A 151 -33.81 8.83 -4.09
N VAL A 152 -33.15 9.13 -5.21
CA VAL A 152 -31.78 8.69 -5.54
C VAL A 152 -30.82 9.70 -4.94
N ASN A 153 -29.91 9.25 -4.09
CA ASN A 153 -28.96 10.11 -3.37
C ASN A 153 -27.53 9.74 -3.79
N PRO A 154 -27.11 10.06 -5.03
CA PRO A 154 -25.76 9.72 -5.47
C PRO A 154 -24.73 10.55 -4.69
N VAL A 155 -23.58 9.96 -4.40
CA VAL A 155 -22.40 10.73 -4.01
C VAL A 155 -22.03 11.58 -5.23
N SER A 156 -21.96 12.90 -5.03
CA SER A 156 -21.79 13.89 -6.11
C SER A 156 -20.36 14.43 -6.22
N ALA A 157 -19.57 14.32 -5.14
CA ALA A 157 -18.18 14.75 -5.12
C ALA A 157 -17.38 13.89 -4.14
N LEU A 158 -16.10 13.70 -4.46
CA LEU A 158 -15.16 13.04 -3.57
C LEU A 158 -14.46 14.08 -2.70
N PRO A 159 -14.28 13.81 -1.39
CA PRO A 159 -13.50 14.67 -0.52
C PRO A 159 -12.01 14.60 -0.88
N ALA A 160 -11.24 15.54 -0.33
CA ALA A 160 -9.79 15.60 -0.53
C ALA A 160 -9.10 14.32 -0.04
N GLU A 161 -7.99 13.96 -0.68
CA GLU A 161 -7.13 12.86 -0.25
C GLU A 161 -6.34 13.23 1.00
N GLU A 162 -6.42 12.41 2.03
CA GLU A 162 -5.58 12.54 3.22
C GLU A 162 -4.38 11.59 3.13
N THR A 163 -3.17 12.13 3.23
CA THR A 163 -1.93 11.33 3.25
C THR A 163 -1.72 10.67 4.60
N GLN A 164 -1.34 9.39 4.59
CA GLN A 164 -1.36 8.55 5.79
C GLN A 164 0.05 8.18 6.27
N LEU A 165 1.03 8.12 5.38
CA LEU A 165 2.44 7.93 5.74
C LEU A 165 3.10 9.29 6.00
N ASN A 166 4.06 9.29 6.92
CA ASN A 166 4.79 10.48 7.29
C ASN A 166 5.54 11.09 6.08
N PRO A 167 5.28 12.36 5.72
CA PRO A 167 5.94 13.04 4.59
C PRO A 167 7.48 13.02 4.66
N THR A 168 8.07 12.89 5.85
CA THR A 168 9.53 12.81 6.01
C THR A 168 10.15 11.60 5.34
N TYR A 169 9.39 10.54 5.07
CA TYR A 169 9.88 9.37 4.33
C TYR A 169 10.22 9.68 2.88
N PHE A 170 9.57 10.68 2.29
CA PHE A 170 9.73 11.05 0.88
C PHE A 170 10.65 12.26 0.69
N THR A 171 10.66 13.17 1.67
CA THR A 171 11.31 14.49 1.58
C THR A 171 12.53 14.66 2.50
N GLY A 172 12.76 13.73 3.44
CA GLY A 172 13.82 13.84 4.45
C GLY A 172 15.23 13.89 3.84
N SER A 173 16.09 14.76 4.39
CA SER A 173 17.49 14.94 3.96
C SER A 173 18.36 13.69 4.16
N ASP A 174 18.04 12.86 5.15
CA ASP A 174 18.88 11.73 5.56
C ASP A 174 18.68 10.48 4.71
N ALA A 175 17.47 10.26 4.20
CA ALA A 175 17.13 9.18 3.27
C ALA A 175 15.74 9.43 2.69
N GLN A 176 15.68 9.72 1.40
CA GLN A 176 14.43 9.66 0.64
C GLN A 176 14.26 8.22 0.13
N TYR A 177 13.05 7.69 0.18
CA TYR A 177 12.74 6.33 -0.25
C TYR A 177 11.76 6.34 -1.42
N ASN A 178 11.94 5.37 -2.31
CA ASN A 178 10.96 4.95 -3.28
C ASN A 178 10.21 3.76 -2.68
N ILE A 179 8.90 3.89 -2.59
CA ILE A 179 8.02 2.83 -2.12
C ILE A 179 7.09 2.51 -3.29
N ALA A 180 6.92 1.22 -3.56
CA ALA A 180 5.98 0.77 -4.57
C ALA A 180 5.25 -0.49 -4.09
N TYR A 181 4.04 -0.63 -4.62
CA TYR A 181 3.07 -1.64 -4.24
C TYR A 181 2.74 -2.49 -5.46
N ALA A 182 2.57 -3.80 -5.29
CA ALA A 182 2.00 -4.65 -6.32
C ALA A 182 0.99 -5.58 -5.68
N LEU A 183 -0.12 -5.82 -6.37
CA LEU A 183 -1.15 -6.72 -5.90
C LEU A 183 -0.72 -8.17 -6.17
N GLY A 184 -0.79 -9.03 -5.16
CA GLY A 184 -0.32 -10.42 -5.19
C GLY A 184 0.89 -10.68 -4.29
N LYS A 185 1.30 -11.94 -4.25
CA LYS A 185 2.44 -12.43 -3.45
C LYS A 185 3.51 -13.05 -4.33
N SER A 186 4.77 -12.79 -4.00
CA SER A 186 5.91 -13.37 -4.70
C SER A 186 7.08 -13.62 -3.78
N ASN A 187 7.86 -14.65 -4.11
CA ASN A 187 9.07 -14.98 -3.36
C ASN A 187 10.22 -14.10 -3.83
N VAL A 188 11.03 -13.62 -2.89
CA VAL A 188 12.25 -12.88 -3.20
C VAL A 188 13.37 -13.86 -3.58
N ILE A 189 14.06 -13.56 -4.68
CA ILE A 189 15.25 -14.28 -5.15
C ILE A 189 16.43 -13.31 -5.25
N LYS A 190 17.65 -13.80 -5.04
CA LYS A 190 18.85 -13.01 -5.31
C LYS A 190 19.11 -13.01 -6.81
N ALA A 191 19.19 -11.83 -7.40
CA ALA A 191 19.57 -11.68 -8.80
C ALA A 191 21.08 -11.37 -8.88
N SER A 192 21.80 -12.18 -9.63
CA SER A 192 23.19 -11.91 -10.02
C SER A 192 23.17 -11.19 -11.36
N THR A 193 23.78 -10.02 -11.44
CA THR A 193 23.97 -9.30 -12.71
C THR A 193 25.45 -9.31 -13.09
N SER A 194 25.71 -9.34 -14.39
CA SER A 194 27.03 -9.04 -14.98
C SER A 194 27.26 -7.53 -15.17
N LEU A 195 26.24 -6.71 -14.93
CA LEU A 195 26.22 -5.27 -15.23
C LEU A 195 26.93 -4.43 -14.17
N ASP A 196 26.95 -4.85 -12.91
CA ASP A 196 27.68 -4.11 -11.88
C ASP A 196 28.09 -5.02 -10.69
N SER A 197 29.36 -5.44 -10.67
CA SER A 197 29.91 -6.31 -9.61
C SER A 197 29.91 -5.67 -8.22
N LEU A 198 29.60 -4.38 -8.11
CA LEU A 198 29.61 -3.62 -6.85
C LEU A 198 28.27 -3.63 -6.12
N TYR A 199 27.17 -4.04 -6.77
CA TYR A 199 25.83 -4.03 -6.17
C TYR A 199 25.21 -5.43 -6.14
N SER A 200 24.48 -5.72 -5.06
CA SER A 200 23.62 -6.89 -4.98
C SER A 200 22.19 -6.49 -5.28
N PHE A 201 21.50 -7.32 -6.06
CA PHE A 201 20.12 -7.09 -6.47
C PHE A 201 19.21 -8.16 -5.87
N ASN A 202 18.06 -7.73 -5.37
CA ASN A 202 16.98 -8.63 -4.99
C ASN A 202 15.88 -8.49 -6.04
N ALA A 203 15.35 -9.62 -6.51
CA ALA A 203 14.29 -9.65 -7.50
C ALA A 203 13.11 -10.46 -6.99
N LEU A 204 11.95 -10.23 -7.57
CA LEU A 204 10.79 -11.10 -7.35
C LEU A 204 10.86 -12.28 -8.31
N ARG A 205 10.63 -13.49 -7.80
CA ARG A 205 10.65 -14.73 -8.61
C ARG A 205 9.57 -14.71 -9.68
N ALA A 206 8.43 -14.13 -9.34
CA ALA A 206 7.33 -13.84 -10.24
C ALA A 206 7.28 -12.34 -10.48
N ASP A 207 6.95 -11.91 -11.69
CA ASP A 207 6.83 -10.50 -12.07
C ASP A 207 5.72 -10.30 -13.13
N TYR A 208 5.50 -9.07 -13.56
CA TYR A 208 4.52 -8.58 -14.55
C TYR A 208 4.29 -9.48 -15.79
N LEU A 209 5.31 -10.20 -16.28
CA LEU A 209 5.15 -11.08 -17.46
C LEU A 209 4.65 -12.48 -17.12
N ASP A 210 4.66 -12.84 -15.85
CA ASP A 210 4.16 -14.10 -15.40
C ASP A 210 2.71 -13.89 -14.98
N GLY A 211 1.77 -14.04 -15.92
CA GLY A 211 0.36 -13.90 -15.60
C GLY A 211 -0.11 -14.82 -14.47
N ASN A 212 -1.25 -14.47 -13.87
CA ASN A 212 -2.02 -15.33 -12.96
C ASN A 212 -1.39 -15.55 -11.56
N LYS A 213 -0.95 -14.48 -10.86
CA LYS A 213 -0.14 -14.57 -9.62
C LYS A 213 -0.87 -14.42 -8.29
N GLY A 214 -2.14 -14.81 -8.26
CA GLY A 214 -2.65 -15.44 -7.05
C GLY A 214 -3.65 -14.66 -6.22
N ILE A 215 -4.43 -13.75 -6.81
CA ILE A 215 -5.73 -13.39 -6.22
C ILE A 215 -6.76 -14.34 -6.84
N SER A 216 -6.84 -15.55 -6.30
CA SER A 216 -7.87 -16.52 -6.71
C SER A 216 -9.13 -16.39 -5.84
N SER A 217 -9.00 -15.67 -4.74
CA SER A 217 -9.94 -15.61 -3.63
C SER A 217 -9.53 -14.50 -2.67
N PHE A 218 -10.49 -13.94 -1.94
CA PHE A 218 -10.25 -13.01 -0.84
C PHE A 218 -9.25 -13.54 0.22
N ARG A 219 -9.08 -14.87 0.32
CA ARG A 219 -8.14 -15.51 1.26
C ARG A 219 -6.67 -15.41 0.84
N ASP A 220 -6.41 -15.21 -0.45
CA ASP A 220 -5.07 -15.07 -0.99
C ASP A 220 -4.70 -13.61 -1.29
N LEU A 221 -5.56 -12.66 -0.91
CA LEU A 221 -5.30 -11.24 -1.08
C LEU A 221 -4.04 -10.84 -0.33
N ALA A 222 -3.06 -10.38 -1.10
CA ALA A 222 -1.79 -9.91 -0.58
C ALA A 222 -1.31 -8.70 -1.38
N VAL A 223 -0.51 -7.86 -0.75
CA VAL A 223 0.19 -6.74 -1.38
C VAL A 223 1.68 -6.93 -1.15
N THR A 224 2.44 -6.98 -2.24
CA THR A 224 3.90 -6.94 -2.19
C THR A 224 4.35 -5.49 -2.14
N VAL A 225 5.18 -5.15 -1.15
CA VAL A 225 5.75 -3.80 -0.97
C VAL A 225 7.24 -3.86 -1.22
N GLY A 226 7.71 -3.06 -2.16
CA GLY A 226 9.13 -2.82 -2.42
C GLY A 226 9.54 -1.45 -1.91
N ILE A 227 10.57 -1.39 -1.08
CA ILE A 227 11.16 -0.15 -0.56
C ILE A 227 12.63 -0.10 -0.95
N GLU A 228 13.00 0.96 -1.68
CA GLU A 228 14.37 1.24 -2.10
C GLU A 228 14.76 2.66 -1.67
N LYS A 229 16.04 2.88 -1.38
CA LYS A 229 16.55 4.24 -1.17
C LYS A 229 16.64 4.98 -2.51
N LYS A 230 16.12 6.22 -2.59
CA LYS A 230 16.28 7.08 -3.77
C LYS A 230 17.76 7.31 -4.07
N PRO A 231 18.20 7.18 -5.34
CA PRO A 231 19.56 7.53 -5.71
C PRO A 231 19.80 9.02 -5.46
N ASN A 232 20.98 9.34 -4.90
CA ASN A 232 21.39 10.72 -4.65
C ASN A 232 21.71 11.42 -6.00
N SER A 233 20.69 11.99 -6.63
CA SER A 233 20.73 12.96 -7.75
C SER A 233 21.07 12.48 -9.18
N THR A 234 20.41 13.12 -10.16
CA THR A 234 20.53 13.05 -11.64
C THR A 234 20.16 11.78 -12.40
N GLU A 235 20.03 10.62 -11.76
CA GLU A 235 19.32 9.51 -12.39
C GLU A 235 17.83 9.81 -12.40
N THR A 236 17.23 9.80 -13.60
CA THR A 236 15.84 10.18 -13.88
C THR A 236 14.89 9.66 -12.81
N ALA A 237 13.97 10.52 -12.35
CA ALA A 237 12.97 10.27 -11.32
C ALA A 237 12.02 9.05 -11.56
N ASN A 238 12.28 8.25 -12.59
CA ASN A 238 11.60 6.99 -12.89
C ASN A 238 12.30 5.80 -12.19
N GLY A 239 12.75 6.02 -10.96
CA GLY A 239 13.49 5.02 -10.20
C GLY A 239 12.54 4.19 -9.34
N VAL A 240 12.22 2.97 -9.75
CA VAL A 240 11.80 1.91 -8.81
C VAL A 240 12.26 0.53 -9.27
N THR A 241 12.38 0.25 -10.57
CA THR A 241 12.64 -1.12 -11.02
C THR A 241 13.37 -1.13 -12.34
N GLN A 242 14.55 -1.75 -12.40
CA GLN A 242 15.08 -2.16 -13.70
C GLN A 242 14.44 -3.51 -14.05
N PHE A 243 13.77 -3.57 -15.21
CA PHE A 243 13.42 -4.85 -15.81
C PHE A 243 14.71 -5.56 -16.19
N MET A 244 15.01 -6.67 -15.54
CA MET A 244 16.18 -7.49 -15.83
C MET A 244 15.72 -8.81 -16.43
N SER A 245 16.27 -9.14 -17.60
CA SER A 245 16.10 -10.47 -18.20
C SER A 245 17.19 -11.39 -17.66
N ASN A 246 16.83 -12.54 -17.09
CA ASN A 246 17.82 -13.58 -16.80
C ASN A 246 18.26 -14.27 -18.09
N THR A 247 19.35 -13.81 -18.67
CA THR A 247 19.91 -14.38 -19.91
C THR A 247 20.60 -15.73 -19.71
N ASN A 248 20.77 -16.19 -18.45
CA ASN A 248 21.53 -17.41 -18.14
C ASN A 248 20.68 -18.70 -18.11
N ASP A 249 19.35 -18.60 -18.29
CA ASP A 249 18.47 -19.77 -18.39
C ASP A 249 17.52 -19.65 -19.60
N PRO A 250 17.86 -20.23 -20.76
CA PRO A 250 17.03 -20.18 -21.95
C PRO A 250 15.69 -20.93 -21.83
N SER A 251 15.43 -21.62 -20.70
CA SER A 251 14.14 -22.26 -20.38
C SER A 251 13.26 -21.45 -19.42
N ASN A 252 13.79 -20.39 -18.79
CA ASN A 252 13.08 -19.45 -17.92
C ASN A 252 13.09 -18.05 -18.55
N VAL A 253 12.20 -17.81 -19.52
CA VAL A 253 11.95 -16.47 -20.08
C VAL A 253 11.07 -15.67 -19.11
N HIS A 254 11.57 -15.46 -17.89
CA HIS A 254 10.95 -14.58 -16.91
C HIS A 254 11.81 -13.31 -16.83
N ASN A 255 11.32 -12.21 -17.39
CA ASN A 255 11.86 -10.89 -17.04
C ASN A 255 11.39 -10.58 -15.63
N PHE A 256 12.30 -10.21 -14.74
CA PHE A 256 11.98 -9.82 -13.38
C PHE A 256 12.45 -8.39 -13.11
N ARG A 257 11.62 -7.65 -12.39
CA ARG A 257 12.01 -6.40 -11.75
C ARG A 257 12.97 -6.71 -10.60
N ALA A 258 14.08 -6.00 -10.60
CA ALA A 258 15.06 -6.07 -9.54
C ALA A 258 15.23 -4.73 -8.85
N PHE A 259 15.44 -4.84 -7.54
CA PHE A 259 15.62 -3.76 -6.60
C PHE A 259 17.08 -3.74 -6.17
N LYS A 260 17.70 -2.56 -6.19
CA LYS A 260 19.09 -2.39 -5.77
C LYS A 260 19.19 -2.48 -4.26
N SER A 261 20.21 -3.16 -3.74
CA SER A 261 20.44 -3.19 -2.29
C SER A 261 21.11 -1.89 -1.81
N PRO A 262 20.79 -1.41 -0.59
CA PRO A 262 19.85 -2.00 0.36
C PRO A 262 18.39 -1.68 0.03
N ASN A 263 17.55 -2.72 0.01
CA ASN A 263 16.11 -2.65 -0.17
C ASN A 263 15.40 -3.50 0.90
N SER A 264 14.10 -3.28 1.04
CA SER A 264 13.19 -4.18 1.76
C SER A 264 12.08 -4.58 0.81
N ILE A 265 11.87 -5.89 0.65
CA ILE A 265 10.73 -6.43 -0.08
C ILE A 265 9.94 -7.27 0.91
N SER A 266 8.69 -6.91 1.13
CA SER A 266 7.78 -7.60 2.04
C SER A 266 6.48 -7.96 1.33
N VAL A 267 5.81 -8.97 1.86
CA VAL A 267 4.48 -9.38 1.41
C VAL A 267 3.54 -9.23 2.57
N ILE A 268 2.56 -8.35 2.41
CA ILE A 268 1.49 -8.09 3.37
C ILE A 268 0.33 -9.00 3.00
N GLY A 269 0.03 -9.98 3.83
CA GLY A 269 -1.22 -10.75 3.70
C GLY A 269 -2.34 -9.95 4.33
N ILE A 270 -3.46 -9.76 3.63
CA ILE A 270 -4.59 -8.96 4.13
C ILE A 270 -5.68 -9.91 4.63
N PRO A 271 -5.77 -10.15 5.96
CA PRO A 271 -6.81 -11.01 6.50
C PRO A 271 -8.13 -10.25 6.52
N LEU A 272 -8.95 -10.43 5.48
CA LEU A 272 -10.32 -9.89 5.43
C LEU A 272 -11.26 -10.70 6.35
N MET A 273 -11.06 -10.57 7.67
CA MET A 273 -11.65 -11.48 8.67
C MET A 273 -13.18 -11.49 8.60
N ASN A 274 -13.82 -10.33 8.60
CA ASN A 274 -15.28 -10.23 8.57
C ASN A 274 -15.88 -10.75 7.25
N ILE A 275 -15.22 -10.49 6.12
CA ILE A 275 -15.65 -10.96 4.79
C ILE A 275 -15.55 -12.49 4.67
N GLY A 276 -14.57 -13.10 5.34
CA GLY A 276 -14.41 -14.55 5.34
C GLY A 276 -15.54 -15.31 6.02
N PHE A 277 -16.26 -14.67 6.95
CA PHE A 277 -17.45 -15.25 7.59
C PHE A 277 -18.73 -15.06 6.77
N THR A 278 -18.81 -14.00 5.96
CA THR A 278 -20.00 -13.65 5.19
C THR A 278 -20.07 -14.34 3.82
N ASN A 279 -18.93 -14.58 3.15
CA ASN A 279 -18.91 -15.26 1.85
C ASN A 279 -19.19 -16.78 1.90
N GLY A 280 -19.23 -17.39 3.10
CA GLY A 280 -19.48 -18.83 3.29
C GLY A 280 -20.87 -19.19 3.81
N LYS A 281 -21.65 -18.20 4.25
CA LYS A 281 -23.01 -18.39 4.76
C LYS A 281 -23.87 -17.24 4.30
N ALA A 282 -24.96 -17.56 3.61
CA ALA A 282 -25.96 -16.59 3.20
C ALA A 282 -26.32 -15.65 4.37
N SER A 283 -26.24 -14.36 4.08
CA SER A 283 -26.62 -13.23 4.93
C SER A 283 -25.60 -12.85 6.02
N PRO A 284 -24.78 -11.81 5.78
CA PRO A 284 -24.20 -11.02 6.86
C PRO A 284 -25.31 -10.59 7.83
N HIS A 285 -24.99 -10.45 9.11
CA HIS A 285 -25.94 -10.25 10.20
C HIS A 285 -26.92 -9.06 10.05
N TYR A 286 -26.75 -8.22 9.04
CA TYR A 286 -27.60 -7.07 8.74
C TYR A 286 -28.44 -7.20 7.46
N TYR A 287 -28.23 -8.21 6.59
CA TYR A 287 -28.96 -8.32 5.30
C TYR A 287 -30.37 -8.87 5.41
N ASN A 288 -30.71 -9.47 6.55
CA ASN A 288 -32.05 -9.94 6.84
C ASN A 288 -32.82 -8.97 7.75
N MET A 289 -32.39 -7.72 7.91
CA MET A 289 -33.32 -6.69 8.40
C MET A 289 -34.25 -6.36 7.24
N PRO A 290 -35.54 -6.70 7.32
CA PRO A 290 -36.48 -6.40 6.25
C PRO A 290 -36.46 -4.91 5.94
N SER A 291 -36.15 -4.54 4.70
CA SER A 291 -36.31 -3.16 4.24
C SER A 291 -37.81 -2.81 4.30
N PRO A 292 -38.23 -1.83 5.11
CA PRO A 292 -39.57 -1.28 5.06
C PRO A 292 -39.72 -0.49 3.78
N THR A 293 -40.58 -0.95 2.88
CA THR A 293 -41.07 -0.06 1.82
C THR A 293 -42.08 0.92 2.42
N PRO A 294 -42.00 2.23 2.14
CA PRO A 294 -43.01 3.20 2.57
C PRO A 294 -44.34 2.96 1.84
N GLY A 295 -45.12 2.01 2.33
CA GLY A 295 -46.51 1.85 1.94
C GLY A 295 -47.32 2.98 2.57
N GLY A 296 -47.97 3.81 1.75
CA GLY A 296 -49.07 4.66 2.23
C GLY A 296 -50.02 3.79 3.06
N THR A 297 -50.30 4.21 4.29
CA THR A 297 -50.94 3.46 5.40
C THR A 297 -50.06 2.44 6.14
N SER A 298 -49.30 2.94 7.13
CA SER A 298 -48.93 2.32 8.43
C SER A 298 -48.53 0.83 8.51
N THR A 299 -48.18 0.19 7.39
CA THR A 299 -47.70 -1.19 7.34
C THR A 299 -46.35 -1.21 6.65
N ILE A 300 -45.32 -1.53 7.43
CA ILE A 300 -43.99 -1.89 6.94
C ILE A 300 -44.17 -3.15 6.08
N LYS A 301 -44.10 -2.99 4.75
CA LYS A 301 -44.07 -4.13 3.84
C LYS A 301 -42.64 -4.65 3.79
N ILE A 302 -42.46 -5.89 4.21
CA ILE A 302 -41.24 -6.67 3.97
C ILE A 302 -41.20 -6.97 2.48
N SER A 303 -40.09 -6.62 1.82
CA SER A 303 -39.77 -6.87 0.40
C SER A 303 -40.61 -7.98 -0.23
N ASP A 304 -41.40 -7.61 -1.25
CA ASP A 304 -42.30 -8.45 -2.01
C ASP A 304 -41.51 -9.53 -2.78
N GLY A 305 -41.32 -10.70 -2.17
CA GLY A 305 -40.96 -11.97 -2.82
C GLY A 305 -39.64 -12.03 -3.59
N LYS A 306 -38.93 -10.92 -3.78
CA LYS A 306 -37.61 -10.88 -4.39
C LYS A 306 -36.60 -11.24 -3.31
N GLN A 307 -36.08 -12.47 -3.37
CA GLN A 307 -34.84 -12.82 -2.69
C GLN A 307 -33.80 -11.75 -3.05
N LEU A 308 -33.44 -10.92 -2.07
CA LEU A 308 -32.25 -10.11 -2.15
C LEU A 308 -31.09 -11.12 -2.21
N VAL A 309 -30.52 -11.30 -3.40
CA VAL A 309 -29.28 -12.06 -3.55
C VAL A 309 -28.26 -11.36 -2.65
N ALA A 310 -27.72 -12.09 -1.67
CA ALA A 310 -26.74 -11.54 -0.77
C ALA A 310 -25.60 -10.93 -1.60
N PRO A 311 -25.32 -9.61 -1.47
CA PRO A 311 -24.26 -8.99 -2.22
C PRO A 311 -22.93 -9.64 -1.86
N THR A 312 -22.08 -9.85 -2.86
CA THR A 312 -20.75 -10.42 -2.65
C THR A 312 -19.91 -9.41 -1.88
N ALA A 313 -19.58 -9.74 -0.63
CA ALA A 313 -18.80 -8.88 0.27
C ALA A 313 -17.39 -8.58 -0.25
N TYR A 314 -16.90 -9.39 -1.19
CA TYR A 314 -15.63 -9.20 -1.87
C TYR A 314 -15.81 -9.13 -3.38
N LYS A 315 -15.10 -8.21 -4.04
CA LYS A 315 -15.04 -8.13 -5.51
C LYS A 315 -13.64 -7.70 -5.94
N ASP A 316 -13.08 -8.42 -6.90
CA ASP A 316 -11.76 -8.20 -7.49
C ASP A 316 -11.78 -8.27 -9.04
N THR A 317 -12.97 -8.30 -9.65
CA THR A 317 -13.15 -8.50 -11.09
C THR A 317 -12.44 -7.44 -11.95
N ASN A 318 -12.18 -6.27 -11.38
CA ASN A 318 -11.52 -5.15 -12.04
C ASN A 318 -10.12 -4.92 -11.44
N THR A 319 -9.42 -6.00 -11.13
CA THR A 319 -8.01 -5.99 -10.73
C THR A 319 -7.13 -6.59 -11.80
N SER A 320 -5.90 -6.10 -11.89
CA SER A 320 -4.84 -6.74 -12.66
C SER A 320 -4.43 -8.04 -11.95
N THR A 321 -4.36 -9.13 -12.71
CA THR A 321 -3.86 -10.42 -12.21
C THR A 321 -2.34 -10.50 -12.15
N ASP A 322 -1.69 -9.46 -12.65
CA ASP A 322 -0.25 -9.38 -12.86
C ASP A 322 0.34 -8.47 -11.79
N MET A 323 1.53 -8.82 -11.28
CA MET A 323 2.22 -7.98 -10.31
C MET A 323 2.84 -6.78 -11.00
N ASN A 324 2.05 -5.71 -11.12
CA ASN A 324 2.48 -4.45 -11.68
C ASN A 324 2.68 -3.39 -10.60
N PHE A 325 3.91 -2.87 -10.49
CA PHE A 325 4.27 -1.75 -9.61
C PHE A 325 3.97 -0.38 -10.22
N GLU A 326 3.47 -0.32 -11.46
CA GLU A 326 3.07 0.93 -12.12
C GLU A 326 1.59 1.27 -11.88
N ASN A 327 0.78 0.29 -11.50
CA ASN A 327 -0.63 0.52 -11.31
C ASN A 327 -0.92 0.91 -9.88
N ASP A 328 -1.69 1.98 -9.66
CA ASP A 328 -2.21 2.27 -8.33
C ASP A 328 -3.21 1.19 -7.92
N ILE A 329 -3.27 0.91 -6.63
CA ILE A 329 -4.18 -0.08 -6.05
C ILE A 329 -5.20 0.67 -5.21
N TYR A 330 -6.48 0.40 -5.45
CA TYR A 330 -7.59 1.01 -4.73
C TYR A 330 -8.35 -0.06 -3.95
N PHE A 331 -8.53 0.19 -2.66
CA PHE A 331 -9.42 -0.57 -1.78
C PHE A 331 -10.61 0.30 -1.44
N ILE A 332 -11.80 -0.16 -1.79
CA ILE A 332 -13.06 0.50 -1.47
C ILE A 332 -13.78 -0.36 -0.45
N PHE A 333 -13.98 0.17 0.75
CA PHE A 333 -14.47 -0.61 1.86
C PHE A 333 -15.33 0.20 2.82
N SER A 334 -16.06 -0.50 3.67
CA SER A 334 -16.89 0.10 4.71
C SER A 334 -16.96 -0.81 5.94
N TYR A 335 -17.37 -0.21 7.05
CA TYR A 335 -17.62 -0.91 8.31
C TYR A 335 -19.10 -0.75 8.66
N ALA A 336 -19.77 -1.81 9.14
CA ALA A 336 -21.19 -1.68 9.48
C ALA A 336 -21.46 -1.08 10.85
N ASP A 337 -20.46 -1.03 11.73
CA ASP A 337 -20.56 -0.34 13.02
C ASP A 337 -20.69 1.19 12.85
N GLU A 338 -20.37 1.72 11.66
CA GLU A 338 -20.51 3.14 11.33
C GLU A 338 -21.88 3.51 10.74
N LEU A 339 -22.80 2.55 10.62
CA LEU A 339 -24.18 2.82 10.18
C LEU A 339 -25.00 3.52 11.27
N HIS A 340 -25.66 4.61 10.91
CA HIS A 340 -26.47 5.41 11.82
C HIS A 340 -27.70 6.02 11.14
N SER A 341 -28.62 6.55 11.95
CA SER A 341 -29.85 7.24 11.52
C SER A 341 -29.64 8.74 11.35
#